data_AF-A0A950R5B4-F1
#
_entry.id   AF-A0A950R5B4-F1
#
_cell.length_a   1.000
_cell.length_b   1.000
_cell.length_c   1.000
_cell.angle_alpha   90.00
_cell.angle_beta   90.00
_cell.angle_gamma   90.00
#
_symmetry.space_group_name_H-M   'P 1'
#
loop_
_entity.id
_entity.type
_entity.pdbx_description
1 polymer ?
#
loop_
_entity_poly.entity_id
_entity_poly.type
_entity_poly.pdbx_seq_one_letter_code
_entity_poly.pdbx_strand_id
1 'polypeptide(L)'
;MPELDHNHRSTGPRTRQGKENSSKNAIKHGSCSKALLLPNEDPQEQADLFQMWLDDYNPSTGPGMMLVREVATAHWLLVRQRRRYQEAEQCIYGEEQNAMDWTPEQHHRLQLFSRYLTTAERRFHKFLSQLEAMRNSRVREGLALQRIELQQGELALKQERQAQKSAPSEPKAESASKKSAKEKEPAAPESAAATLFQGQNNKKRQKKIHTLEQWVEVRIEDGKTVTKLFPSNEQLIEDGKKMWPPPDLVYRRFHFVDGVPPEYHWAAPEGDTARLETGGLGIQRMTPDTWLEVIEREKLREDGHLGPTGVGNLPRPKERGGCDCPACSHNHAILDSQRDHAESSTNADSEPRP
;
A
#
# COMPACT_ATOMS: atom_id res chain seq x y z
N MET A 1 25.22 -53.15 -8.70
CA MET A 1 24.79 -51.74 -8.76
C MET A 1 25.95 -50.90 -8.23
N PRO A 2 26.81 -50.29 -9.06
CA PRO A 2 27.76 -49.32 -8.56
C PRO A 2 27.06 -47.97 -8.37
N GLU A 3 27.24 -47.39 -7.19
CA GLU A 3 26.77 -46.06 -6.81
C GLU A 3 27.43 -44.99 -7.71
N LEU A 4 26.61 -44.12 -8.30
CA LEU A 4 27.07 -42.96 -9.03
C LEU A 4 27.32 -41.81 -8.05
N ASP A 5 28.59 -41.48 -7.85
CA ASP A 5 29.02 -40.29 -7.12
C ASP A 5 28.67 -39.04 -7.95
N HIS A 6 27.87 -38.15 -7.37
CA HIS A 6 27.40 -36.91 -8.00
C HIS A 6 27.87 -35.71 -7.17
N ASN A 7 29.16 -35.40 -7.21
CA ASN A 7 29.62 -34.13 -6.61
C ASN A 7 30.84 -33.48 -7.28
N HIS A 8 30.89 -33.45 -8.62
CA HIS A 8 31.80 -32.56 -9.35
C HIS A 8 31.20 -31.14 -9.48
N ARG A 9 31.04 -30.44 -8.36
CA ARG A 9 30.88 -28.98 -8.41
C ARG A 9 32.24 -28.39 -8.83
N SER A 10 32.31 -27.72 -9.98
CA SER A 10 33.54 -27.08 -10.45
C SER A 10 34.07 -26.08 -9.41
N THR A 11 35.00 -26.52 -8.56
CA THR A 11 35.76 -25.62 -7.70
C THR A 11 36.72 -24.88 -8.61
N GLY A 12 36.60 -23.55 -8.71
CA GLY A 12 37.38 -22.73 -9.64
C GLY A 12 38.90 -22.98 -9.61
N PRO A 13 39.66 -22.36 -10.53
CA PRO A 13 41.06 -22.71 -10.79
C PRO A 13 41.95 -22.67 -9.55
N ARG A 14 42.57 -23.82 -9.22
CA ARG A 14 43.44 -24.00 -8.03
C ARG A 14 44.92 -23.75 -8.32
N THR A 15 45.33 -23.75 -9.59
CA THR A 15 46.72 -23.54 -10.03
C THR A 15 47.02 -22.06 -10.28
N ARG A 16 48.30 -21.67 -10.17
CA ARG A 16 48.76 -20.29 -10.44
C ARG A 16 48.38 -19.85 -11.86
N GLN A 17 48.62 -20.71 -12.85
CA GLN A 17 48.28 -20.48 -14.25
C GLN A 17 46.76 -20.34 -14.47
N GLY A 18 45.93 -21.15 -13.81
CA GLY A 18 44.48 -21.04 -13.90
C GLY A 18 43.95 -19.73 -13.28
N LYS A 19 44.55 -19.26 -12.19
CA LYS A 19 44.25 -17.96 -11.58
C LYS A 19 44.69 -16.81 -12.47
N GLU A 20 45.88 -16.88 -13.06
CA GLU A 20 46.37 -15.88 -14.03
C GLU A 20 45.43 -15.77 -15.24
N ASN A 21 45.02 -16.89 -15.84
CA ASN A 21 44.07 -16.89 -16.96
C ASN A 21 42.70 -16.34 -16.55
N SER A 22 42.18 -16.70 -15.37
CA SER A 22 40.94 -16.13 -14.85
C SER A 22 41.04 -14.63 -14.57
N SER A 23 42.21 -14.13 -14.17
CA SER A 23 42.44 -12.70 -13.93
C SER A 23 42.46 -11.89 -15.23
N LYS A 24 42.94 -12.48 -16.33
CA LYS A 24 42.92 -11.85 -17.66
C LYS A 24 41.50 -11.65 -18.19
N ASN A 25 40.56 -12.55 -17.86
CA ASN A 25 39.16 -12.40 -18.25
C ASN A 25 38.49 -11.17 -17.61
N ALA A 26 38.86 -10.84 -16.37
CA ALA A 26 38.37 -9.65 -15.68
C ALA A 26 38.73 -8.35 -16.41
N ILE A 27 39.87 -8.33 -17.11
CA ILE A 27 40.41 -7.18 -17.82
C ILE A 27 39.92 -7.15 -19.28
N LYS A 28 39.71 -8.31 -19.92
CA LYS A 28 39.40 -8.41 -21.36
C LYS A 28 38.02 -7.87 -21.75
N HIS A 29 36.97 -8.26 -21.02
CA HIS A 29 35.59 -7.87 -21.33
C HIS A 29 34.91 -7.10 -20.19
N GLY A 30 35.61 -6.88 -19.07
CA GLY A 30 35.14 -6.07 -17.95
C GLY A 30 34.02 -6.68 -17.10
N SER A 31 33.36 -7.75 -17.54
CA SER A 31 32.22 -8.36 -16.83
C SER A 31 32.60 -8.95 -15.46
N CYS A 32 33.84 -9.38 -15.31
CA CYS A 32 34.39 -9.92 -14.05
C CYS A 32 35.35 -8.93 -13.36
N SER A 33 35.41 -7.68 -13.82
CA SER A 33 36.27 -6.66 -13.23
C SER A 33 35.85 -6.35 -11.81
N LYS A 34 36.84 -6.18 -10.92
CA LYS A 34 36.62 -5.64 -9.57
C LYS A 34 36.55 -4.12 -9.55
N ALA A 35 36.95 -3.46 -10.63
CA ALA A 35 36.87 -2.02 -10.75
C ALA A 35 35.42 -1.59 -10.97
N LEU A 36 34.99 -0.62 -10.17
CA LEU A 36 33.66 -0.03 -10.30
C LEU A 36 33.51 0.74 -11.62
N LEU A 37 34.58 1.37 -12.09
CA LEU A 37 34.65 2.07 -13.38
C LEU A 37 35.74 1.46 -14.25
N LEU A 38 35.45 1.22 -15.53
CA LEU A 38 36.43 0.75 -16.52
C LEU A 38 37.04 1.95 -17.28
N PRO A 39 38.24 1.82 -17.87
CA PRO A 39 38.89 2.92 -18.59
C PRO A 39 38.10 3.50 -19.78
N ASN A 40 37.17 2.72 -20.33
CA ASN A 40 36.34 3.10 -21.49
C ASN A 40 34.93 3.55 -21.08
N GLU A 41 34.68 3.77 -19.79
CA GLU A 41 33.40 4.22 -19.27
C GLU A 41 33.50 5.67 -18.78
N ASP A 42 32.39 6.40 -18.89
CA ASP A 42 32.32 7.80 -18.48
C ASP A 42 32.13 7.93 -16.96
N PRO A 43 33.07 8.57 -16.22
CA PRO A 43 32.90 8.86 -14.81
C PRO A 43 31.67 9.74 -14.53
N GLN A 44 31.29 10.63 -15.45
CA GLN A 44 30.16 11.53 -15.26
C GLN A 44 28.83 10.76 -15.33
N GLU A 45 28.68 9.87 -16.31
CA GLU A 45 27.49 9.00 -16.42
C GLU A 45 27.26 8.19 -15.13
N GLN A 46 28.35 7.68 -14.54
CA GLN A 46 28.28 6.98 -13.25
C GLN A 46 27.88 7.93 -12.11
N ALA A 47 28.45 9.12 -12.05
CA ALA A 47 28.15 10.11 -11.02
C ALA A 47 26.68 10.56 -11.10
N ASP A 48 26.17 10.80 -12.31
CA ASP A 48 24.79 11.20 -12.57
C ASP A 48 23.80 10.10 -12.16
N LEU A 49 24.10 8.84 -12.50
CA LEU A 49 23.31 7.70 -12.04
C LEU A 49 23.25 7.65 -10.51
N PHE A 50 24.39 7.87 -9.86
CA PHE A 50 24.48 7.84 -8.41
C PHE A 50 23.69 8.98 -7.77
N GLN A 51 23.78 10.17 -8.35
CA GLN A 51 23.06 11.35 -7.89
C GLN A 51 21.54 11.17 -8.04
N MET A 52 21.08 10.63 -9.18
CA MET A 52 19.68 10.27 -9.39
C MET A 52 19.13 9.38 -8.26
N TRP A 53 19.85 8.32 -7.87
CA TRP A 53 19.43 7.45 -6.77
C TRP A 53 19.44 8.14 -5.40
N LEU A 54 20.38 9.09 -5.18
CA LEU A 54 20.43 9.89 -3.96
C LEU A 54 19.25 10.85 -3.87
N ASP A 55 18.90 11.50 -4.98
CA ASP A 55 17.80 12.47 -5.06
C ASP A 55 16.45 11.77 -4.86
N ASP A 56 16.22 10.64 -5.52
CA ASP A 56 14.96 9.88 -5.45
C ASP A 56 14.64 9.34 -4.05
N TYR A 57 15.67 8.89 -3.32
CA TYR A 57 15.50 8.24 -2.02
C TYR A 57 15.83 9.14 -0.83
N ASN A 58 16.56 10.23 -1.05
CA ASN A 58 16.98 11.22 -0.06
C ASN A 58 17.34 10.59 1.31
N PRO A 59 18.39 9.74 1.39
CA PRO A 59 18.65 8.93 2.57
C PRO A 59 19.15 9.77 3.75
N SER A 60 18.35 9.87 4.80
CA SER A 60 18.69 10.63 6.02
C SER A 60 19.51 9.87 7.07
N THR A 61 19.86 8.61 6.83
CA THR A 61 20.64 7.80 7.81
C THR A 61 21.77 7.03 7.13
N GLY A 62 22.81 6.70 7.89
CA GLY A 62 23.97 5.92 7.42
C GLY A 62 23.59 4.61 6.71
N PRO A 63 22.75 3.73 7.30
CA PRO A 63 22.30 2.50 6.63
C PRO A 63 21.51 2.76 5.34
N GLY A 64 20.69 3.83 5.31
CA GLY A 64 19.96 4.23 4.12
C GLY A 64 20.91 4.67 3.01
N MET A 65 21.89 5.51 3.35
CA MET A 65 22.94 5.96 2.43
C MET A 65 23.67 4.75 1.85
N MET A 66 24.13 3.81 2.68
CA MET A 66 24.80 2.60 2.21
C MET A 66 23.95 1.79 1.22
N LEU A 67 22.66 1.58 1.49
CA LEU A 67 21.80 0.83 0.58
C LEU A 67 21.59 1.55 -0.75
N VAL A 68 21.40 2.87 -0.73
CA VAL A 68 21.31 3.67 -1.96
C VAL A 68 22.58 3.52 -2.80
N ARG A 69 23.76 3.59 -2.17
CA ARG A 69 25.05 3.39 -2.86
C ARG A 69 25.18 1.99 -3.47
N GLU A 70 24.75 0.95 -2.75
CA GLU A 70 24.78 -0.44 -3.26
C GLU A 70 23.80 -0.67 -4.40
N VAL A 71 22.60 -0.08 -4.35
CA VAL A 71 21.63 -0.13 -5.44
C VAL A 71 22.18 0.58 -6.68
N ALA A 72 22.71 1.78 -6.54
CA ALA A 72 23.29 2.53 -7.65
C ALA A 72 24.49 1.79 -8.28
N THR A 73 25.35 1.19 -7.45
CA THR A 73 26.45 0.33 -7.89
C THR A 73 25.94 -0.90 -8.65
N ALA A 74 24.92 -1.57 -8.12
CA ALA A 74 24.33 -2.74 -8.77
C ALA A 74 23.64 -2.38 -10.09
N HIS A 75 23.00 -1.20 -10.17
CA HIS A 75 22.41 -0.67 -11.38
C HIS A 75 23.48 -0.41 -12.45
N TRP A 76 24.58 0.27 -12.09
CA TRP A 76 25.70 0.49 -12.99
C TRP A 76 26.26 -0.82 -13.57
N LEU A 77 26.48 -1.82 -12.70
CA LEU A 77 26.96 -3.13 -13.15
C LEU A 77 25.94 -3.85 -14.04
N LEU A 78 24.64 -3.73 -13.77
CA LEU A 78 23.58 -4.28 -14.61
C LEU A 78 23.61 -3.65 -16.01
N VAL A 79 23.69 -2.33 -16.11
CA VAL A 79 23.81 -1.61 -17.39
C VAL A 79 25.07 -2.06 -18.15
N ARG A 80 26.21 -2.16 -17.46
CA ARG A 80 27.46 -2.70 -18.04
C ARG A 80 27.24 -4.10 -18.61
N GLN A 81 26.66 -5.04 -17.85
CA GLN A 81 26.48 -6.41 -18.35
C GLN A 81 25.49 -6.49 -19.51
N ARG A 82 24.45 -5.64 -19.50
CA ARG A 82 23.52 -5.54 -20.61
C ARG A 82 24.21 -5.04 -21.88
N ARG A 83 25.06 -4.00 -21.78
CA ARG A 83 25.91 -3.53 -22.89
C ARG A 83 26.80 -4.66 -23.42
N ARG A 84 27.49 -5.40 -22.55
CA ARG A 84 28.37 -6.52 -22.97
C ARG A 84 27.61 -7.69 -23.60
N TYR A 85 26.42 -8.00 -23.13
CA TYR A 85 25.57 -9.00 -23.75
C TYR A 85 25.15 -8.57 -25.17
N GLN A 86 24.71 -7.31 -25.33
CA GLN A 86 24.32 -6.76 -26.63
C GLN A 86 25.49 -6.67 -27.60
N GLU A 87 26.67 -6.22 -27.14
CA GLU A 87 27.89 -6.20 -27.96
C GLU A 87 28.27 -7.61 -28.44
N ALA A 88 28.17 -8.62 -27.57
CA ALA A 88 28.45 -10.01 -27.92
C ALA A 88 27.44 -10.53 -28.96
N GLU A 89 26.16 -10.20 -28.79
CA GLU A 89 25.09 -10.54 -29.73
C GLU A 89 25.30 -9.87 -31.09
N GLN A 90 25.59 -8.57 -31.11
CA GLN A 90 25.87 -7.80 -32.33
C GLN A 90 27.11 -8.30 -33.07
N CYS A 91 28.17 -8.68 -32.35
CA CYS A 91 29.36 -9.27 -32.95
C CYS A 91 29.04 -10.60 -33.65
N ILE A 92 28.22 -11.46 -33.02
CA ILE A 92 27.79 -12.72 -33.64
C ILE A 92 26.90 -12.43 -34.84
N TYR A 93 25.95 -11.51 -34.72
CA TYR A 93 25.06 -11.12 -35.82
C TYR A 93 25.83 -10.56 -37.04
N GLY A 94 26.94 -9.86 -36.81
CA GLY A 94 27.82 -9.38 -37.88
C GLY A 94 28.63 -10.49 -38.56
N GLU A 95 28.85 -11.63 -37.89
CA GLU A 95 29.49 -12.82 -38.45
C GLU A 95 28.47 -13.71 -39.19
N GLU A 96 27.30 -13.96 -38.57
CA GLU A 96 26.18 -14.73 -39.11
C GLU A 96 24.85 -14.09 -38.69
N GLN A 97 24.07 -13.66 -39.68
CA GLN A 97 22.82 -12.92 -39.45
C GLN A 97 21.67 -13.83 -39.04
N ASN A 98 21.67 -15.09 -39.50
CA ASN A 98 20.63 -16.04 -39.13
C ASN A 98 20.96 -16.68 -37.78
N ALA A 99 20.19 -16.33 -36.75
CA ALA A 99 20.37 -16.85 -35.40
C ALA A 99 20.27 -18.38 -35.29
N MET A 100 19.62 -19.04 -36.25
CA MET A 100 19.49 -20.51 -36.29
C MET A 100 20.75 -21.20 -36.82
N ASP A 101 21.63 -20.46 -37.50
CA ASP A 101 22.88 -20.97 -38.10
C ASP A 101 24.11 -20.66 -37.23
N TRP A 102 23.91 -20.07 -36.05
CA TRP A 102 24.99 -19.76 -35.13
C TRP A 102 25.74 -21.01 -34.66
N THR A 103 27.06 -20.90 -34.58
CA THR A 103 27.90 -22.03 -34.15
C THR A 103 27.76 -22.31 -32.65
N PRO A 104 28.07 -23.53 -32.20
CA PRO A 104 28.10 -23.86 -30.76
C PRO A 104 28.98 -22.90 -29.94
N GLU A 105 30.10 -22.44 -30.48
CA GLU A 105 31.00 -21.48 -29.84
C GLU A 105 30.35 -20.11 -29.67
N GLN A 106 29.60 -19.64 -30.67
CA GLN A 106 28.86 -18.38 -30.62
C GLN A 106 27.74 -18.44 -29.56
N HIS A 107 26.98 -19.54 -29.54
CA HIS A 107 26.00 -19.79 -28.48
C HIS A 107 26.64 -19.83 -27.09
N HIS A 108 27.77 -20.50 -26.94
CA HIS A 108 28.49 -20.56 -25.66
C HIS A 108 28.98 -19.17 -25.20
N ARG A 109 29.46 -18.32 -26.14
CA ARG A 109 29.83 -16.93 -25.88
C ARG A 109 28.64 -16.13 -25.34
N LEU A 110 27.46 -16.25 -25.95
CA LEU A 110 26.26 -15.58 -25.45
C LEU A 110 25.76 -16.11 -24.11
N GLN A 111 25.78 -17.43 -23.92
CA GLN A 111 25.42 -18.04 -22.64
C GLN A 111 26.33 -17.53 -21.50
N LEU A 112 27.62 -17.32 -21.76
CA LEU A 112 28.54 -16.74 -20.79
C LEU A 112 28.11 -15.33 -20.36
N PHE A 113 27.82 -14.44 -21.31
CA PHE A 113 27.36 -13.08 -21.00
C PHE A 113 25.95 -13.05 -20.39
N SER A 114 25.06 -13.94 -20.81
CA SER A 114 23.74 -14.13 -20.21
C SER A 114 23.86 -14.47 -18.71
N ARG A 115 24.78 -15.36 -18.33
CA ARG A 115 25.03 -15.68 -16.91
C ARG A 115 25.54 -14.48 -16.11
N TYR A 116 26.40 -13.64 -16.70
CA TYR A 116 26.85 -12.41 -16.05
C TYR A 116 25.70 -11.41 -15.87
N LEU A 117 24.87 -11.25 -16.90
CA LEU A 117 23.67 -10.42 -16.86
C LEU A 117 22.71 -10.89 -15.76
N THR A 118 22.33 -12.17 -15.74
CA THR A 118 21.46 -12.73 -14.69
C THR A 118 22.02 -12.54 -13.29
N THR A 119 23.35 -12.63 -13.12
CA THR A 119 24.00 -12.39 -11.83
C THR A 119 23.88 -10.92 -11.41
N ALA A 120 24.07 -9.99 -12.34
CA ALA A 120 23.91 -8.55 -12.10
C ALA A 120 22.45 -8.17 -11.82
N GLU A 121 21.49 -8.73 -12.55
CA GLU A 121 20.05 -8.53 -12.34
C GLU A 121 19.63 -8.96 -10.94
N ARG A 122 20.02 -10.18 -10.52
CA ARG A 122 19.74 -10.68 -9.17
C ARG A 122 20.34 -9.79 -8.10
N ARG A 123 21.56 -9.28 -8.30
CA ARG A 123 22.20 -8.35 -7.37
C ARG A 123 21.43 -7.04 -7.27
N PHE A 124 21.04 -6.46 -8.40
CA PHE A 124 20.26 -5.22 -8.46
C PHE A 124 18.91 -5.38 -7.75
N HIS A 125 18.12 -6.39 -8.11
CA HIS A 125 16.82 -6.63 -7.48
C HIS A 125 16.95 -6.89 -5.97
N LYS A 126 17.95 -7.65 -5.54
CA LYS A 126 18.20 -7.89 -4.11
C LYS A 126 18.38 -6.58 -3.33
N PHE A 127 19.26 -5.69 -3.82
CA PHE A 127 19.53 -4.44 -3.11
C PHE A 127 18.36 -3.46 -3.21
N LEU A 128 17.67 -3.41 -4.35
CA LEU A 128 16.47 -2.58 -4.52
C LEU A 128 15.39 -3.00 -3.51
N SER A 129 15.09 -4.30 -3.41
CA SER A 129 14.12 -4.81 -2.44
C SER A 129 14.52 -4.51 -0.99
N GLN A 130 15.82 -4.53 -0.66
CA GLN A 130 16.30 -4.15 0.68
C GLN A 130 16.10 -2.66 0.97
N LEU A 131 16.38 -1.80 -0.01
CA LEU A 131 16.18 -0.35 0.09
C LEU A 131 14.69 -0.01 0.24
N GLU A 132 13.84 -0.62 -0.58
CA GLU A 132 12.37 -0.46 -0.50
C GLU A 132 11.82 -0.98 0.82
N ALA A 133 12.29 -2.13 1.31
CA ALA A 133 11.89 -2.65 2.62
C ALA A 133 12.25 -1.66 3.74
N MET A 134 13.45 -1.07 3.70
CA MET A 134 13.85 -0.06 4.67
C MET A 134 12.97 1.20 4.59
N ARG A 135 12.71 1.70 3.38
CA ARG A 135 11.81 2.85 3.16
C ARG A 135 10.41 2.59 3.72
N ASN A 136 9.85 1.42 3.41
CA ASN A 136 8.54 1.00 3.88
C ASN A 136 8.48 0.80 5.40
N SER A 137 9.56 0.30 6.02
CA SER A 137 9.66 0.22 7.49
C SER A 137 9.58 1.61 8.13
N ARG A 138 10.33 2.58 7.60
CA ARG A 138 10.31 3.95 8.13
C ARG A 138 8.96 4.63 7.99
N VAL A 139 8.30 4.47 6.83
CA VAL A 139 6.95 5.01 6.64
C VAL A 139 6.00 4.38 7.66
N ARG A 140 6.10 3.06 7.87
CA ARG A 140 5.27 2.36 8.86
C ARG A 140 5.55 2.83 10.29
N GLU A 141 6.81 3.04 10.65
CA GLU A 141 7.22 3.59 11.96
C GLU A 141 6.69 5.00 12.15
N GLY A 142 6.82 5.88 11.14
CA GLY A 142 6.28 7.24 11.18
C GLY A 142 4.76 7.27 11.37
N LEU A 143 4.03 6.43 10.62
CA LEU A 143 2.58 6.27 10.79
C LEU A 143 2.19 5.70 12.16
N ALA A 144 3.03 4.83 12.74
CA ALA A 144 2.79 4.29 14.08
C ALA A 144 2.99 5.36 15.16
N LEU A 145 4.04 6.17 15.05
CA LEU A 145 4.29 7.29 15.96
C LEU A 145 3.17 8.32 15.91
N GLN A 146 2.75 8.72 14.70
CA GLN A 146 1.61 9.64 14.52
C GLN A 146 0.32 9.10 15.15
N ARG A 147 0.08 7.78 15.06
CA ARG A 147 -1.07 7.16 15.70
C ARG A 147 -0.98 7.23 17.23
N ILE A 148 0.19 6.98 17.81
CA ILE A 148 0.39 7.07 19.26
C ILE A 148 0.16 8.51 19.73
N GLU A 149 0.69 9.49 19.00
CA GLU A 149 0.52 10.91 19.30
C GLU A 149 -0.96 11.33 19.27
N LEU A 150 -1.71 10.91 18.24
CA LEU A 150 -3.16 11.15 18.17
C LEU A 150 -3.91 10.52 19.36
N GLN A 151 -3.57 9.28 19.72
CA GLN A 151 -4.19 8.62 20.88
C GLN A 151 -3.89 9.34 22.19
N GLN A 152 -2.67 9.84 22.37
CA GLN A 152 -2.30 10.63 23.54
C GLN A 152 -3.08 11.95 23.61
N GLY A 153 -3.24 12.65 22.47
CA GLY A 153 -4.05 13.86 22.39
C GLY A 153 -5.53 13.61 22.71
N GLU A 154 -6.11 12.52 22.20
CA GLU A 154 -7.49 12.13 22.51
C GLU A 154 -7.69 11.81 24.01
N LEU A 155 -6.71 11.13 24.63
CA LEU A 155 -6.74 10.83 26.06
C LEU A 155 -6.63 12.10 26.91
N ALA A 156 -5.76 13.04 26.54
CA ALA A 156 -5.61 14.33 27.21
C ALA A 156 -6.93 15.13 27.16
N LEU A 157 -7.56 15.24 25.98
CA LEU A 157 -8.87 15.89 25.81
C LEU A 157 -9.97 15.24 26.68
N LYS A 158 -9.96 13.90 26.81
CA LYS A 158 -10.91 13.20 27.68
C LYS A 158 -10.66 13.50 29.16
N GLN A 159 -9.40 13.55 29.59
CA GLN A 159 -9.02 13.89 30.96
C GLN A 159 -9.38 15.34 31.29
N GLU A 160 -9.14 16.29 30.40
CA GLU A 160 -9.54 17.69 30.57
C GLU A 160 -11.07 17.82 30.70
N ARG A 161 -11.84 17.15 29.83
CA ARG A 161 -13.31 17.12 29.92
C ARG A 161 -13.79 16.50 31.24
N GLN A 162 -13.10 15.51 31.77
CA GLN A 162 -13.43 14.92 33.08
C GLN A 162 -13.07 15.88 34.22
N ALA A 163 -11.91 16.54 34.17
CA ALA A 163 -11.47 17.51 35.16
C ALA A 163 -12.41 18.73 35.22
N GLN A 164 -12.89 19.22 34.06
CA GLN A 164 -13.88 20.30 33.98
C GLN A 164 -15.24 19.88 34.54
N LYS A 165 -15.63 18.61 34.41
CA LYS A 165 -16.86 18.07 35.02
C LYS A 165 -16.74 17.84 36.52
N SER A 166 -15.53 17.61 37.04
CA SER A 166 -15.27 17.43 38.48
C SER A 166 -14.90 18.72 39.21
N ALA A 167 -14.80 19.85 38.50
CA ALA A 167 -14.54 21.14 39.12
C ALA A 167 -15.73 21.53 40.03
N PRO A 168 -15.49 21.98 41.28
CA PRO A 168 -16.56 22.35 42.20
C PRO A 168 -17.37 23.53 41.63
N SER A 169 -18.66 23.34 41.39
CA SER A 169 -19.57 24.44 41.08
C SER A 169 -19.79 25.28 42.35
N GLU A 170 -19.58 26.61 42.25
CA GLU A 170 -20.00 27.54 43.30
C GLU A 170 -21.47 27.33 43.68
N PRO A 171 -21.83 27.47 44.96
CA PRO A 171 -23.18 27.16 45.43
C PRO A 171 -24.17 28.20 44.90
N LYS A 172 -24.93 27.83 43.86
CA LYS A 172 -26.15 28.54 43.48
C LYS A 172 -27.30 28.07 44.35
N ALA A 173 -27.95 29.05 44.98
CA ALA A 173 -29.08 28.94 45.87
C ALA A 173 -30.20 28.05 45.32
N GLU A 174 -30.82 27.33 46.25
CA GLU A 174 -31.92 26.40 46.07
C GLU A 174 -33.08 27.00 45.27
N SER A 175 -33.52 26.27 44.25
CA SER A 175 -34.93 26.25 43.88
C SER A 175 -35.33 24.81 43.57
N ALA A 176 -36.01 24.20 44.53
CA ALA A 176 -36.60 22.87 44.40
C ALA A 176 -37.67 22.88 43.31
N SER A 177 -37.45 22.13 42.23
CA SER A 177 -38.51 21.73 41.33
C SER A 177 -38.46 20.22 41.15
N LYS A 178 -39.48 19.55 41.68
CA LYS A 178 -39.71 18.11 41.61
C LYS A 178 -39.73 17.65 40.14
N LYS A 179 -38.84 16.74 39.77
CA LYS A 179 -39.04 15.82 38.64
C LYS A 179 -38.81 14.39 39.11
N SER A 180 -39.83 13.59 38.83
CA SER A 180 -40.05 12.20 39.21
C SER A 180 -38.90 11.31 38.73
N ALA A 181 -38.25 10.63 39.67
CA ALA A 181 -37.32 9.55 39.37
C ALA A 181 -38.12 8.29 39.02
N LYS A 182 -37.91 7.78 37.82
CA LYS A 182 -38.31 6.42 37.44
C LYS A 182 -37.24 5.48 38.00
N GLU A 183 -37.55 4.78 39.09
CA GLU A 183 -36.73 3.72 39.65
C GLU A 183 -36.46 2.65 38.59
N LYS A 184 -35.18 2.34 38.35
CA LYS A 184 -34.74 1.08 37.75
C LYS A 184 -34.59 0.09 38.89
N GLU A 185 -35.29 -1.04 38.80
CA GLU A 185 -35.09 -2.19 39.69
C GLU A 185 -33.61 -2.61 39.74
N PRO A 186 -33.10 -3.05 40.91
CA PRO A 186 -31.79 -3.67 40.99
C PRO A 186 -31.83 -5.05 40.30
N ALA A 187 -30.89 -5.29 39.39
CA ALA A 187 -30.69 -6.58 38.76
C ALA A 187 -30.39 -7.66 39.83
N ALA A 188 -31.00 -8.83 39.68
CA ALA A 188 -30.82 -9.99 40.56
C ALA A 188 -29.34 -10.38 40.73
N PRO A 189 -28.93 -10.93 41.89
CA PRO A 189 -27.55 -11.38 42.09
C PRO A 189 -27.23 -12.50 41.09
N GLU A 190 -26.07 -12.39 40.43
CA GLU A 190 -25.58 -13.39 39.49
C GLU A 190 -25.55 -14.77 40.16
N SER A 191 -26.11 -15.79 39.48
CA SER A 191 -26.23 -17.13 40.04
C SER A 191 -24.85 -17.74 40.30
N ALA A 192 -24.75 -18.64 41.28
CA ALA A 192 -23.50 -19.36 41.57
C ALA A 192 -22.90 -20.07 40.34
N ALA A 193 -23.75 -20.45 39.36
CA ALA A 193 -23.31 -21.01 38.09
C ALA A 193 -22.63 -19.97 37.17
N ALA A 194 -23.06 -18.70 37.18
CA ALA A 194 -22.42 -17.62 36.44
C ALA A 194 -21.03 -17.27 37.00
N THR A 195 -20.84 -17.44 38.31
CA THR A 195 -19.53 -17.28 38.95
C THR A 195 -18.61 -18.49 38.71
N LEU A 196 -19.17 -19.71 38.66
CA LEU A 196 -18.40 -20.96 38.54
C LEU A 196 -18.01 -21.31 37.09
N PHE A 197 -18.89 -21.02 36.12
CA PHE A 197 -18.69 -21.31 34.70
C PHE A 197 -18.36 -20.04 33.92
N GLN A 198 -17.26 -19.37 34.31
CA GLN A 198 -16.59 -18.42 33.41
C GLN A 198 -15.87 -19.24 32.33
N GLY A 199 -16.64 -19.82 31.42
CA GLY A 199 -16.11 -20.43 30.20
C GLY A 199 -15.09 -19.45 29.63
N GLN A 200 -13.84 -19.92 29.50
CA GLN A 200 -12.68 -19.12 29.13
C GLN A 200 -13.11 -17.99 28.21
N ASN A 201 -12.90 -16.75 28.66
CA ASN A 201 -13.30 -15.53 27.96
C ASN A 201 -12.42 -15.38 26.69
N ASN A 202 -12.54 -16.34 25.78
CA ASN A 202 -11.96 -16.33 24.46
C ASN A 202 -12.73 -15.25 23.72
N LYS A 203 -12.10 -14.08 23.57
CA LYS A 203 -12.59 -13.03 22.66
C LYS A 203 -13.02 -13.75 21.38
N LYS A 204 -14.33 -13.76 21.10
CA LYS A 204 -14.87 -14.37 19.88
C LYS A 204 -13.99 -13.92 18.73
N ARG A 205 -13.32 -14.84 18.03
CA ARG A 205 -12.50 -14.50 16.85
C ARG A 205 -13.40 -13.69 15.93
N GLN A 206 -13.11 -12.40 15.78
CA GLN A 206 -13.90 -11.52 14.92
C GLN A 206 -13.88 -12.08 13.50
N LYS A 207 -15.03 -12.09 12.82
CA LYS A 207 -15.14 -12.59 11.44
C LYS A 207 -14.11 -11.86 10.57
N LYS A 208 -13.34 -12.61 9.78
CA LYS A 208 -12.43 -12.01 8.79
C LYS A 208 -13.28 -11.33 7.71
N ILE A 209 -13.09 -10.02 7.52
CA ILE A 209 -13.75 -9.24 6.47
C ILE A 209 -12.89 -9.28 5.21
N HIS A 210 -13.47 -9.81 4.13
CA HIS A 210 -12.88 -9.87 2.80
C HIS A 210 -13.16 -8.57 2.05
N THR A 211 -12.13 -7.98 1.46
CA THR A 211 -12.22 -6.63 0.87
C THR A 211 -11.60 -6.59 -0.51
N LEU A 212 -12.29 -5.97 -1.47
CA LEU A 212 -11.69 -5.50 -2.71
C LEU A 212 -11.10 -4.10 -2.47
N GLU A 213 -9.89 -3.85 -2.97
CA GLU A 213 -9.24 -2.55 -2.88
C GLU A 213 -8.94 -2.00 -4.29
N GLN A 214 -9.30 -0.74 -4.50
CA GLN A 214 -9.03 0.00 -5.73
C GLN A 214 -8.35 1.32 -5.36
N TRP A 215 -7.18 1.57 -5.91
CA TRP A 215 -6.49 2.85 -5.80
C TRP A 215 -6.98 3.78 -6.90
N VAL A 216 -7.18 5.04 -6.52
CA VAL A 216 -7.64 6.11 -7.42
C VAL A 216 -6.64 7.24 -7.30
N GLU A 217 -5.93 7.52 -8.39
CA GLU A 217 -5.06 8.70 -8.47
C GLU A 217 -5.81 9.83 -9.17
N VAL A 218 -5.84 11.00 -8.53
CA VAL A 218 -6.46 12.21 -9.06
C VAL A 218 -5.40 13.29 -9.14
N ARG A 219 -5.16 13.78 -10.36
CA ARG A 219 -4.22 14.86 -10.68
C ARG A 219 -4.91 16.01 -11.38
N ILE A 220 -4.31 17.18 -11.34
CA ILE A 220 -4.73 18.34 -12.13
C ILE A 220 -3.65 18.60 -13.18
N GLU A 221 -3.90 18.17 -14.42
CA GLU A 221 -3.00 18.35 -15.56
C GLU A 221 -3.57 19.46 -16.47
N ASP A 222 -2.80 20.53 -16.69
CA ASP A 222 -3.23 21.70 -17.49
C ASP A 222 -4.59 22.31 -17.05
N GLY A 223 -4.85 22.30 -15.74
CA GLY A 223 -6.10 22.79 -15.15
C GLY A 223 -7.30 21.85 -15.34
N LYS A 224 -7.09 20.64 -15.88
CA LYS A 224 -8.11 19.60 -16.01
C LYS A 224 -7.83 18.46 -15.06
N THR A 225 -8.89 17.96 -14.44
CA THR A 225 -8.78 16.79 -13.57
C THR A 225 -8.58 15.53 -14.39
N VAL A 226 -7.63 14.72 -13.97
CA VAL A 226 -7.34 13.41 -14.55
C VAL A 226 -7.49 12.36 -13.46
N THR A 227 -8.36 11.39 -13.70
CA THR A 227 -8.66 10.30 -12.78
C THR A 227 -8.16 8.97 -13.34
N LYS A 228 -7.31 8.26 -12.60
CA LYS A 228 -6.79 6.94 -12.99
C LYS A 228 -7.09 5.89 -11.93
N LEU A 229 -7.53 4.72 -12.37
CA LEU A 229 -7.95 3.60 -11.51
C LEU A 229 -6.94 2.46 -11.56
N PHE A 230 -6.60 1.92 -10.38
CA PHE A 230 -5.67 0.81 -10.23
C PHE A 230 -6.20 -0.19 -9.19
N PRO A 231 -6.75 -1.35 -9.59
CA PRO A 231 -7.02 -1.77 -10.97
C PRO A 231 -8.25 -1.05 -11.58
N SER A 232 -8.52 -1.24 -12.89
CA SER A 232 -9.75 -0.73 -13.52
C SER A 232 -11.00 -1.41 -12.93
N ASN A 233 -12.18 -0.85 -13.19
CA ASN A 233 -13.44 -1.44 -12.70
C ASN A 233 -13.66 -2.86 -13.27
N GLU A 234 -13.34 -3.10 -14.55
CA GLU A 234 -13.45 -4.41 -15.21
C GLU A 234 -12.53 -5.45 -14.57
N GLN A 235 -11.29 -5.05 -14.28
CA GLN A 235 -10.33 -5.92 -13.61
C GLN A 235 -10.74 -6.19 -12.16
N LEU A 236 -11.27 -5.18 -11.44
CA LEU A 236 -11.75 -5.37 -10.07
C LEU A 236 -12.97 -6.31 -9.99
N ILE A 237 -13.85 -6.29 -11.00
CA ILE A 237 -14.94 -7.28 -11.15
C ILE A 237 -14.37 -8.69 -11.32
N GLU A 238 -13.37 -8.85 -12.18
CA GLU A 238 -12.75 -10.15 -12.44
C GLU A 238 -12.02 -10.69 -11.21
N ASP A 239 -11.35 -9.82 -10.45
CA ASP A 239 -10.73 -10.17 -9.17
C ASP A 239 -11.80 -10.60 -8.15
N GLY A 240 -12.92 -9.88 -8.08
CA GLY A 240 -14.07 -10.21 -7.23
C GLY A 240 -14.68 -11.57 -7.54
N LYS A 241 -14.82 -11.94 -8.81
CA LYS A 241 -15.33 -13.26 -9.24
C LYS A 241 -14.42 -14.41 -8.79
N LYS A 242 -13.12 -14.17 -8.68
CA LYS A 242 -12.11 -15.16 -8.24
C LYS A 242 -12.03 -15.29 -6.72
N MET A 243 -12.64 -14.38 -5.95
CA MET A 243 -12.57 -14.41 -4.49
C MET A 243 -13.49 -15.49 -3.90
N TRP A 244 -12.91 -16.31 -3.02
CA TRP A 244 -13.66 -17.20 -2.13
C TRP A 244 -13.20 -17.01 -0.67
N PRO A 245 -14.09 -16.66 0.26
CA PRO A 245 -15.50 -16.23 0.05
C PRO A 245 -15.60 -14.90 -0.72
N PRO A 246 -16.80 -14.53 -1.21
CA PRO A 246 -17.00 -13.24 -1.87
C PRO A 246 -16.65 -12.05 -0.96
N PRO A 247 -16.32 -10.89 -1.53
CA PRO A 247 -15.96 -9.71 -0.75
C PRO A 247 -17.15 -9.22 0.09
N ASP A 248 -16.88 -8.83 1.34
CA ASP A 248 -17.85 -8.17 2.20
C ASP A 248 -17.91 -6.65 1.90
N LEU A 249 -16.79 -6.05 1.47
CA LEU A 249 -16.67 -4.60 1.22
C LEU A 249 -15.77 -4.28 0.01
N VAL A 250 -16.01 -3.11 -0.58
CA VAL A 250 -15.13 -2.48 -1.57
C VAL A 250 -14.57 -1.18 -0.99
N TYR A 251 -13.25 -1.00 -1.12
CA TYR A 251 -12.52 0.20 -0.72
C TYR A 251 -11.97 0.90 -1.94
N ARG A 252 -12.34 2.16 -2.14
CA ARG A 252 -11.61 3.09 -3.01
C ARG A 252 -10.71 3.99 -2.17
N ARG A 253 -9.41 3.94 -2.46
CA ARG A 253 -8.38 4.76 -1.80
C ARG A 253 -7.95 5.86 -2.77
N PHE A 254 -8.36 7.08 -2.46
CA PHE A 254 -8.05 8.25 -3.28
C PHE A 254 -6.70 8.82 -2.87
N HIS A 255 -5.90 9.18 -3.86
CA HIS A 255 -4.69 9.97 -3.73
C HIS A 255 -4.84 11.22 -4.59
N PHE A 256 -5.08 12.35 -3.93
CA PHE A 256 -5.18 13.67 -4.55
C PHE A 256 -3.79 14.31 -4.53
N VAL A 257 -3.16 14.43 -5.70
CA VAL A 257 -1.76 14.89 -5.81
C VAL A 257 -1.64 16.41 -5.73
N ASP A 258 -2.57 17.12 -6.37
CA ASP A 258 -2.45 18.56 -6.67
C ASP A 258 -3.55 19.40 -5.98
N GLY A 259 -4.16 18.87 -4.91
CA GLY A 259 -5.41 19.40 -4.35
C GLY A 259 -6.60 18.49 -4.64
N VAL A 260 -7.72 18.73 -3.95
CA VAL A 260 -8.99 18.03 -4.21
C VAL A 260 -9.82 18.88 -5.17
N PRO A 261 -10.03 18.46 -6.43
CA PRO A 261 -10.78 19.27 -7.38
C PRO A 261 -12.29 19.30 -7.06
N PRO A 262 -13.05 20.28 -7.57
CA PRO A 262 -14.45 20.53 -7.21
C PRO A 262 -15.38 19.31 -7.31
N GLU A 263 -15.25 18.53 -8.38
CA GLU A 263 -16.00 17.30 -8.61
C GLU A 263 -15.70 16.18 -7.59
N TYR A 264 -14.65 16.33 -6.78
CA TYR A 264 -14.25 15.44 -5.70
C TYR A 264 -14.41 16.04 -4.30
N HIS A 265 -14.97 17.24 -4.15
CA HIS A 265 -15.19 17.83 -2.83
C HIS A 265 -16.00 16.94 -1.88
N TRP A 266 -16.89 16.09 -2.41
CA TRP A 266 -17.63 15.09 -1.64
C TRP A 266 -16.72 14.04 -0.97
N ALA A 267 -15.48 13.87 -1.42
CA ALA A 267 -14.49 12.96 -0.85
C ALA A 267 -13.63 13.62 0.25
N ALA A 268 -13.77 14.93 0.45
CA ALA A 268 -13.13 15.67 1.53
C ALA A 268 -14.14 15.89 2.69
N PRO A 269 -13.69 15.82 3.96
CA PRO A 269 -14.54 16.18 5.09
C PRO A 269 -15.02 17.64 4.99
N GLU A 270 -16.26 17.89 5.36
CA GLU A 270 -16.82 19.24 5.40
C GLU A 270 -16.01 20.13 6.37
N GLY A 271 -15.57 21.30 5.89
CA GLY A 271 -14.75 22.24 6.66
C GLY A 271 -13.23 22.04 6.58
N ASP A 272 -12.73 21.05 5.84
CA ASP A 272 -11.29 20.80 5.66
C ASP A 272 -10.73 21.57 4.43
N THR A 273 -10.71 22.90 4.51
CA THR A 273 -10.27 23.76 3.40
C THR A 273 -8.81 23.56 3.03
N ALA A 274 -7.95 23.29 4.01
CA ALA A 274 -6.53 23.01 3.78
C ALA A 274 -6.34 21.81 2.84
N ARG A 275 -7.14 20.76 3.05
CA ARG A 275 -7.10 19.55 2.22
C ARG A 275 -7.56 19.80 0.78
N LEU A 276 -8.49 20.73 0.56
CA LEU A 276 -8.89 21.11 -0.80
C LEU A 276 -7.70 21.67 -1.59
N GLU A 277 -6.83 22.44 -0.92
CA GLU A 277 -5.65 23.03 -1.53
C GLU A 277 -4.48 22.04 -1.63
N THR A 278 -4.19 21.27 -0.58
CA THR A 278 -2.97 20.44 -0.51
C THR A 278 -3.17 18.99 -0.97
N GLY A 279 -4.41 18.55 -1.17
CA GLY A 279 -4.73 17.18 -1.55
C GLY A 279 -4.57 16.19 -0.38
N GLY A 280 -4.15 14.96 -0.68
CA GLY A 280 -3.94 13.89 0.30
C GLY A 280 -4.82 12.66 0.09
N LEU A 281 -5.02 11.87 1.16
CA LEU A 281 -5.61 10.53 1.08
C LEU A 281 -7.10 10.48 1.44
N GLY A 282 -7.96 10.13 0.49
CA GLY A 282 -9.39 9.89 0.68
C GLY A 282 -9.75 8.42 0.77
N ILE A 283 -10.88 8.10 1.42
CA ILE A 283 -11.39 6.73 1.53
C ILE A 283 -12.90 6.74 1.26
N GLN A 284 -13.31 5.92 0.30
CA GLN A 284 -14.71 5.59 0.06
C GLN A 284 -14.90 4.08 0.29
N ARG A 285 -15.80 3.71 1.20
CA ARG A 285 -16.13 2.35 1.62
C ARG A 285 -17.59 2.09 1.33
N MET A 286 -17.86 0.95 0.74
CA MET A 286 -19.21 0.56 0.36
C MET A 286 -19.32 -0.97 0.30
N THR A 287 -20.55 -1.47 0.19
CA THR A 287 -20.79 -2.88 -0.13
C THR A 287 -20.48 -3.14 -1.60
N PRO A 288 -20.26 -4.41 -2.02
CA PRO A 288 -20.16 -4.75 -3.43
C PRO A 288 -21.38 -4.29 -4.26
N ASP A 289 -22.60 -4.41 -3.73
CA ASP A 289 -23.82 -4.01 -4.44
C ASP A 289 -23.86 -2.50 -4.69
N THR A 290 -23.60 -1.70 -3.66
CA THR A 290 -23.50 -0.23 -3.80
C THR A 290 -22.38 0.15 -4.77
N TRP A 291 -21.26 -0.59 -4.78
CA TRP A 291 -20.19 -0.33 -5.73
C TRP A 291 -20.61 -0.60 -7.18
N LEU A 292 -21.35 -1.68 -7.43
CA LEU A 292 -21.88 -1.99 -8.76
C LEU A 292 -22.85 -0.88 -9.24
N GLU A 293 -23.72 -0.37 -8.37
CA GLU A 293 -24.60 0.76 -8.68
C GLU A 293 -23.81 2.05 -8.97
N VAL A 294 -22.75 2.31 -8.20
CA VAL A 294 -21.87 3.47 -8.38
C VAL A 294 -21.19 3.43 -9.75
N ILE A 295 -20.60 2.30 -10.15
CA ILE A 295 -19.88 2.23 -11.43
C ILE A 295 -20.81 2.31 -12.64
N GLU A 296 -22.05 1.83 -12.54
CA GLU A 296 -23.05 2.00 -13.60
C GLU A 296 -23.45 3.48 -13.75
N ARG A 297 -23.61 4.19 -12.64
CA ARG A 297 -23.84 5.65 -12.68
C ARG A 297 -22.63 6.40 -13.25
N GLU A 298 -21.42 5.99 -12.90
CA GLU A 298 -20.18 6.60 -13.41
C GLU A 298 -20.02 6.42 -14.92
N LYS A 299 -20.44 5.29 -15.49
CA LYS A 299 -20.43 5.07 -16.95
C LYS A 299 -21.29 6.06 -17.73
N LEU A 300 -22.34 6.60 -17.11
CA LEU A 300 -23.23 7.58 -17.72
C LEU A 300 -22.68 9.01 -17.64
N ARG A 301 -21.57 9.24 -16.93
CA ARG A 301 -20.96 10.56 -16.82
C ARG A 301 -20.00 10.80 -17.97
N GLU A 302 -20.14 11.94 -18.62
CA GLU A 302 -19.24 12.37 -19.70
C GLU A 302 -17.89 12.91 -19.18
N ASP A 303 -17.81 13.23 -17.88
CA ASP A 303 -16.61 13.80 -17.25
C ASP A 303 -15.54 12.74 -16.90
N GLY A 304 -15.89 11.46 -16.88
CA GLY A 304 -14.98 10.37 -16.53
C GLY A 304 -14.53 10.36 -15.06
N HIS A 305 -15.20 11.12 -14.19
CA HIS A 305 -14.87 11.22 -12.77
C HIS A 305 -15.72 10.30 -11.90
N LEU A 306 -15.22 9.99 -10.71
CA LEU A 306 -15.92 9.11 -9.76
C LEU A 306 -16.93 9.91 -8.95
N GLY A 307 -18.01 9.23 -8.55
CA GLY A 307 -19.09 9.85 -7.79
C GLY A 307 -19.15 9.39 -6.33
N PRO A 308 -19.92 10.11 -5.48
CA PRO A 308 -20.27 9.64 -4.14
C PRO A 308 -21.12 8.37 -4.23
N THR A 309 -21.23 7.64 -3.11
CA THR A 309 -22.00 6.39 -3.04
C THR A 309 -23.51 6.60 -3.19
N GLY A 310 -24.02 7.79 -2.88
CA GLY A 310 -25.45 8.11 -2.83
C GLY A 310 -26.12 7.73 -1.51
N VAL A 311 -25.63 6.66 -0.85
CA VAL A 311 -26.12 6.18 0.45
C VAL A 311 -25.19 6.55 1.63
N GLY A 312 -24.15 7.35 1.37
CA GLY A 312 -23.13 7.67 2.36
C GLY A 312 -22.00 6.63 2.40
N ASN A 313 -20.88 7.03 3.00
CA ASN A 313 -19.67 6.22 3.06
C ASN A 313 -19.77 5.29 4.28
N LEU A 314 -19.53 3.98 4.13
CA LEU A 314 -19.63 3.07 5.27
C LEU A 314 -18.60 3.44 6.35
N PRO A 315 -18.92 3.33 7.65
CA PRO A 315 -17.98 3.53 8.75
C PRO A 315 -16.94 2.41 8.79
N ARG A 316 -15.89 2.58 9.62
CA ARG A 316 -14.88 1.53 9.77
C ARG A 316 -15.53 0.32 10.49
N PRO A 317 -15.43 -0.90 9.93
CA PRO A 317 -15.98 -2.08 10.60
C PRO A 317 -15.40 -2.29 12.00
N LYS A 318 -16.24 -2.75 12.93
CA LYS A 318 -15.84 -3.04 14.33
C LYS A 318 -14.79 -4.14 14.40
N GLU A 319 -14.82 -5.08 13.47
CA GLU A 319 -13.86 -6.17 13.27
C GLU A 319 -12.47 -5.69 12.82
N ARG A 320 -12.36 -4.44 12.35
CA ARG A 320 -11.10 -3.75 12.08
C ARG A 320 -10.84 -2.63 13.09
N GLY A 321 -11.33 -2.80 14.32
CA GLY A 321 -11.09 -1.92 15.46
C GLY A 321 -12.10 -0.79 15.64
N GLY A 322 -13.07 -0.62 14.75
CA GLY A 322 -13.99 0.51 14.78
C GLY A 322 -13.28 1.86 14.63
N CYS A 323 -14.02 2.94 14.50
CA CYS A 323 -13.46 4.29 14.49
C CYS A 323 -14.54 5.30 14.85
N ASP A 324 -14.27 6.13 15.87
CA ASP A 324 -15.16 7.21 16.31
C ASP A 324 -14.63 8.58 15.85
N CYS A 325 -13.83 8.61 14.78
CA CYS A 325 -13.37 9.89 14.22
C CYS A 325 -14.57 10.65 13.64
N PRO A 326 -14.50 11.98 13.51
CA PRO A 326 -15.62 12.80 13.01
C PRO A 326 -16.22 12.28 11.70
N ALA A 327 -15.36 11.82 10.77
CA ALA A 327 -15.81 11.23 9.51
C ALA A 327 -16.59 9.91 9.71
N CYS A 328 -16.14 9.02 10.58
CA CYS A 328 -16.87 7.77 10.84
C CYS A 328 -18.15 8.01 11.66
N SER A 329 -18.15 8.97 12.60
CA SER A 329 -19.35 9.37 13.34
C SER A 329 -20.40 10.01 12.43
N HIS A 330 -19.98 10.88 11.50
CA HIS A 330 -20.85 11.46 10.49
C HIS A 330 -21.45 10.38 9.57
N ASN A 331 -20.61 9.45 9.12
CA ASN A 331 -21.07 8.30 8.33
C ASN A 331 -22.07 7.42 9.09
N HIS A 332 -21.85 7.18 10.39
CA HIS A 332 -22.81 6.48 11.23
C HIS A 332 -24.16 7.20 11.27
N ALA A 333 -24.16 8.52 11.49
CA ALA A 333 -25.38 9.32 11.52
C ALA A 333 -26.15 9.30 10.18
N ILE A 334 -25.45 9.37 9.04
CA ILE A 334 -26.08 9.24 7.71
C ILE A 334 -26.79 7.88 7.59
N LEU A 335 -26.10 6.78 7.92
CA LEU A 335 -26.67 5.45 7.79
C LEU A 335 -27.85 5.21 8.74
N ASP A 336 -27.75 5.71 9.97
CA ASP A 336 -28.83 5.61 10.95
C ASP A 336 -30.07 6.38 10.47
N SER A 337 -29.91 7.59 9.92
CA SER A 337 -31.02 8.38 9.39
C SER A 337 -31.72 7.71 8.20
N GLN A 338 -30.97 7.06 7.31
CA GLN A 338 -31.54 6.34 6.17
C GLN A 338 -32.31 5.09 6.61
N ARG A 339 -31.82 4.42 7.66
CA ARG A 339 -32.51 3.28 8.25
C ARG A 339 -33.84 3.69 8.88
N ASP A 340 -33.85 4.79 9.63
CA ASP A 340 -35.08 5.34 10.22
C ASP A 340 -36.09 5.75 9.13
N HIS A 341 -35.62 6.33 8.02
CA HIS A 341 -36.47 6.64 6.87
C HIS A 341 -37.04 5.38 6.21
N ALA A 342 -36.23 4.35 5.99
CA ALA A 342 -36.70 3.08 5.44
C ALA A 342 -37.75 2.42 6.35
N GLU A 343 -37.50 2.34 7.66
CA GLU A 343 -38.41 1.75 8.65
C GLU A 343 -39.73 2.57 8.78
N SER A 344 -39.68 3.90 8.64
CA SER A 344 -40.88 4.75 8.62
C SER A 344 -41.73 4.58 7.36
N SER A 345 -41.10 4.39 6.19
CA SER A 345 -41.80 4.18 4.92
C SER A 345 -42.51 2.83 4.86
N THR A 346 -41.94 1.79 5.48
CA THR A 346 -42.58 0.48 5.56
C THR A 346 -43.76 0.42 6.53
N ASN A 347 -43.81 1.29 7.54
CA ASN A 347 -44.93 1.35 8.48
C ASN A 347 -46.13 2.16 7.95
N ALA A 348 -45.93 3.06 6.96
CA ALA A 348 -47.01 3.85 6.37
C ALA A 348 -47.90 3.04 5.40
N ASP A 349 -47.40 1.94 4.83
CA ASP A 349 -48.15 1.07 3.90
C ASP A 349 -48.96 -0.04 4.60
N SER A 350 -49.06 -0.01 5.94
CA SER A 350 -49.79 -1.03 6.73
C SER A 350 -51.04 -0.51 7.46
N GLU A 351 -51.56 0.67 7.10
CA GLU A 351 -52.92 1.06 7.50
C GLU A 351 -53.97 0.34 6.63
N PRO A 352 -54.94 -0.38 7.22
CA PRO A 352 -56.00 -1.01 6.45
C PRO A 352 -56.90 0.07 5.86
N ARG A 353 -56.99 0.12 4.53
CA ARG A 353 -57.98 0.96 3.85
C ARG A 353 -59.40 0.54 4.28
N PRO A 354 -60.30 1.50 4.56
CA PRO A 354 -61.65 1.25 5.04
C PRO A 354 -62.53 0.52 4.03
#